data_AF-A0A1F9KJJ2-F1
#
_entry.id   AF-A0A1F9KJJ2-F1
#
_cell.length_a   1.000
_cell.length_b   1.000
_cell.length_c   1.000
_cell.angle_alpha   90.00
_cell.angle_beta   90.00
_cell.angle_gamma   90.00
#
_symmetry.space_group_name_H-M   'P 1'
#
loop_
_entity.id
_entity.type
_entity.pdbx_description
1 polymer ?
#
loop_
_entity_poly.entity_id
_entity_poly.type
_entity_poly.pdbx_seq_one_letter_code
_entity_poly.pdbx_strand_id
1 'polypeptide(L)' 'MNEKLRAMDREIGKMREAAQELRRLALECDMPAGVKNADRILASLEMLALHVSDPLSLE' A
#
# COMPACT_ATOMS: atom_id res chain seq x y z
N MET A 1 20.74 1.85 -3.21
CA MET A 1 19.62 0.91 -3.03
C MET A 1 19.69 -0.22 -4.06
N ASN A 2 19.62 -1.48 -3.61
CA ASN A 2 19.63 -2.69 -4.46
C ASN A 2 18.46 -2.64 -5.47
N GLU A 3 18.67 -3.03 -6.74
CA GLU A 3 17.64 -3.05 -7.78
C GLU A 3 16.40 -3.87 -7.38
N LYS A 4 16.59 -4.93 -6.58
CA LYS A 4 15.49 -5.72 -6.02
C LYS A 4 14.61 -4.91 -5.05
N LEU A 5 15.22 -4.08 -4.20
CA LEU A 5 14.49 -3.22 -3.26
C LEU A 5 13.70 -2.14 -4.02
N ARG A 6 14.30 -1.53 -5.04
CA ARG A 6 13.61 -0.59 -5.94
C ARG A 6 12.41 -1.21 -6.65
N ALA A 7 12.52 -2.48 -7.05
CA ALA A 7 11.39 -3.19 -7.65
C ALA A 7 10.28 -3.44 -6.63
N MET A 8 10.63 -3.86 -5.41
CA MET A 8 9.67 -4.06 -4.33
C MET A 8 8.95 -2.76 -3.95
N ASP A 9 9.65 -1.64 -3.84
CA ASP A 9 9.02 -0.33 -3.56
C ASP A 9 8.01 0.06 -4.64
N ARG A 10 8.32 -0.17 -5.92
CA ARG A 10 7.38 0.09 -7.02
C ARG A 10 6.13 -0.79 -6.93
N GLU A 11 6.29 -2.07 -6.60
CA GLU A 11 5.16 -2.97 -6.43
C GLU A 11 4.30 -2.59 -5.21
N ILE A 12 4.92 -2.17 -4.10
CA ILE A 12 4.21 -1.63 -2.93
C ILE A 12 3.42 -0.37 -3.32
N GLY A 13 3.99 0.51 -4.14
CA GLY A 13 3.30 1.68 -4.69
C GLY A 13 2.05 1.31 -5.47
N LYS A 14 2.15 0.38 -6.42
CA LYS A 14 1.00 -0.10 -7.20
C LYS A 14 -0.09 -0.73 -6.32
N MET A 15 0.31 -1.55 -5.34
CA MET A 15 -0.63 -2.16 -4.40
C MET A 15 -1.34 -1.10 -3.54
N ARG A 16 -0.65 -0.01 -3.17
CA ARG A 16 -1.24 1.10 -2.42
C ARG A 16 -2.30 1.82 -3.25
N GLU A 17 -2.01 2.13 -4.50
CA GLU A 17 -2.97 2.74 -5.43
C GLU A 17 -4.21 1.85 -5.60
N ALA A 18 -4.01 0.54 -5.81
CA ALA A 18 -5.11 -0.42 -5.94
C ALA A 18 -5.96 -0.53 -4.66
N ALA A 19 -5.34 -0.49 -3.48
CA ALA A 19 -6.05 -0.54 -2.21
C ALA A 19 -6.82 0.77 -1.93
N GLN A 20 -6.29 1.92 -2.33
CA GLN A 20 -7.00 3.21 -2.27
C GLN A 20 -8.21 3.22 -3.20
N GLU A 21 -8.06 2.68 -4.41
CA GLU A 21 -9.16 2.56 -5.36
C GLU A 21 -10.25 1.61 -4.85
N LEU A 22 -9.85 0.46 -4.28
CA LEU A 22 -10.79 -0.46 -3.63
C LEU A 22 -11.57 0.24 -2.51
N ARG A 23 -10.89 1.06 -1.69
CA ARG A 23 -11.52 1.83 -0.63
C ARG A 23 -12.53 2.83 -1.18
N ARG A 24 -12.19 3.54 -2.26
CA ARG A 24 -13.07 4.50 -2.94
C ARG A 24 -14.33 3.81 -3.46
N LEU A 25 -14.18 2.71 -4.20
CA LEU A 25 -15.31 1.93 -4.71
C LEU A 25 -16.18 1.36 -3.58
N ALA A 26 -15.57 0.90 -2.50
CA ALA A 26 -16.32 0.41 -1.33
C ALA A 26 -17.12 1.53 -0.63
N LEU A 27 -16.62 2.77 -0.61
CA LEU A 27 -17.38 3.93 -0.13
C LEU A 27 -18.54 4.28 -1.07
N GLU A 28 -18.29 4.30 -2.38
CA GLU A 28 -19.30 4.63 -3.40
C GLU A 28 -20.45 3.60 -3.44
N CYS A 29 -20.15 2.34 -3.16
CA CYS A 29 -21.12 1.25 -3.10
C CYS A 29 -21.74 1.03 -1.71
N ASP A 30 -21.45 1.88 -0.72
CA ASP A 30 -21.87 1.71 0.68
C ASP A 30 -21.60 0.29 1.23
N MET A 31 -20.35 -0.16 1.08
CA MET A 31 -19.87 -1.46 1.54
C MET A 31 -18.90 -1.32 2.72
N PRO A 32 -19.38 -1.17 3.98
CA PRO A 32 -18.53 -0.99 5.16
C PRO A 32 -17.45 -2.07 5.33
N ALA A 33 -17.78 -3.33 5.00
CA ALA A 33 -16.82 -4.43 5.04
C ALA A 33 -15.69 -4.25 4.00
N GLY A 34 -16.00 -3.73 2.82
CA GLY A 34 -15.03 -3.40 1.78
C GLY A 34 -14.08 -2.31 2.22
N VAL A 35 -14.61 -1.23 2.82
CA VAL A 35 -13.80 -0.13 3.38
C VAL A 35 -12.84 -0.66 4.45
N LYS A 36 -13.34 -1.42 5.41
CA LYS A 36 -12.53 -2.01 6.48
C LYS A 36 -11.43 -2.94 5.96
N ASN A 37 -11.70 -3.69 4.89
CA ASN A 37 -10.71 -4.56 4.28
C ASN A 37 -9.64 -3.76 3.53
N ALA A 38 -10.05 -2.73 2.78
CA ALA A 38 -9.11 -1.84 2.12
C ALA A 38 -8.19 -1.12 3.11
N ASP A 39 -8.73 -0.65 4.24
CA ASP A 39 -7.94 -0.01 5.31
C ASP A 39 -6.91 -0.97 5.92
N ARG A 40 -7.27 -2.25 6.12
CA ARG A 40 -6.30 -3.26 6.60
C ARG A 40 -5.18 -3.53 5.60
N ILE A 41 -5.52 -3.60 4.30
CA ILE A 41 -4.52 -3.79 3.24
C ILE A 41 -3.55 -2.59 3.24
N LEU A 42 -4.08 -1.36 3.32
CA LEU A 42 -3.25 -0.15 3.38
C LEU A 42 -2.29 -0.17 4.57
N ALA A 43 -2.78 -0.52 5.77
CA ALA A 43 -1.93 -0.66 6.95
C ALA A 43 -0.84 -1.73 6.78
N SER A 44 -1.15 -2.88 6.17
CA SER A 44 -0.15 -3.91 5.86
C SER A 44 0.90 -3.42 4.87
N LEU A 45 0.51 -2.63 3.86
CA LEU A 45 1.44 -2.05 2.89
C LEU A 45 2.34 -0.98 3.50
N GLU A 46 1.85 -0.19 4.45
CA GLU A 46 2.68 0.75 5.22
C GLU A 46 3.74 0.03 6.04
N MET A 47 3.37 -1.06 6.72
CA MET A 47 4.33 -1.90 7.44
C MET A 47 5.37 -2.51 6.50
N LEU A 48 4.95 -3.01 5.33
CA LEU A 48 5.88 -3.53 4.33
C LEU A 48 6.81 -2.44 3.79
N ALA A 49 6.30 -1.24 3.55
CA ALA A 49 7.12 -0.10 3.12
C ALA A 49 8.21 0.20 4.16
N LEU A 50 7.90 0.20 5.46
CA LEU A 50 8.90 0.40 6.52
C LEU A 50 9.99 -0.68 6.55
N HIS A 51 9.70 -1.90 6.08
CA HIS A 51 10.65 -3.00 6.02
C HIS A 51 11.48 -3.03 4.73
N VAL A 52 10.98 -2.44 3.66
CA VAL A 52 11.62 -2.44 2.33
C VAL A 52 12.37 -1.13 2.06
N SER A 53 11.91 -0.03 2.62
CA SER A 53 12.57 1.25 2.60
C SER A 53 13.74 1.26 3.58
N ASP A 54 14.95 1.49 3.06
CA ASP A 54 16.13 1.74 3.88
C ASP A 54 15.90 3.03 4.70
N PRO A 55 15.95 3.00 6.05
CA PRO A 55 15.74 4.20 6.86
C PRO A 55 16.76 5.32 6.61
N LEU A 56 17.85 5.04 5.89
CA LEU A 56 18.84 6.02 5.43
C LEU A 56 18.64 6.48 3.97
N SER A 57 17.60 6.03 3.27
CA SER A 57 17.27 6.44 1.89
C SER A 57 16.58 7.81 1.79
N LEU A 58 16.87 8.73 2.72
CA LEU A 58 16.53 10.14 2.59
C LEU A 58 17.54 10.81 1.65
N GLU A 59 17.43 10.53 0.35
CA GLU A 59 18.04 11.32 -0.73
C GLU A 59 16.96 11.77 -1.72
#